data_AF-A0A3N5SBW7-F1
#
_entry.id   AF-A0A3N5SBW7-F1
#
_cell.length_a   1.000
_cell.length_b   1.000
_cell.length_c   1.000
_cell.angle_alpha   90.00
_cell.angle_beta   90.00
_cell.angle_gamma   90.00
#
_symmetry.space_group_name_H-M   'P 1'
#
loop_
_entity.id
_entity.type
_entity.pdbx_description
1 polymer ?
#
loop_
_entity_poly.entity_id
_entity_poly.type
_entity_poly.pdbx_seq_one_letter_code
_entity_poly.pdbx_strand_id
1 'polypeptide(L)'
;MAKENWWGTHERVSSRLRLEVEMMRATFADTFRLVVPKRGELYWLGDVEINLRGIPEQVHTLKIVYVEGYPNRPAEAYVLKPNVYSEKHQFEDGQLCLFNPKDGVTYGWNPSTSTAVTVAGWAIQWLYAYYTWRATGTWPGVEERMPPKKARGQDRRRW
;
A
#
# COMPACT_ATOMS: atom_id res chain seq x y z
N MET A 1 15.45 -25.40 11.03
CA MET A 1 15.75 -24.12 11.72
C MET A 1 14.53 -23.23 11.53
N ALA A 2 14.03 -22.58 12.58
CA ALA A 2 12.97 -21.59 12.41
C ALA A 2 13.52 -20.44 11.55
N LYS A 3 12.79 -20.04 10.52
CA LYS A 3 13.15 -18.92 9.64
C LYS A 3 13.15 -17.65 10.50
N GLU A 4 14.32 -17.04 10.72
CA GLU A 4 14.43 -15.79 11.46
C GLU A 4 13.71 -14.70 10.65
N ASN A 5 12.91 -13.86 11.32
CA ASN A 5 12.19 -12.78 10.67
C ASN A 5 13.17 -11.80 10.02
N TRP A 6 12.81 -11.18 8.89
CA TRP A 6 13.67 -10.19 8.20
C TRP A 6 14.08 -9.02 9.11
N TRP A 7 13.24 -8.71 10.09
CA TRP A 7 13.45 -7.63 11.05
C TRP A 7 14.27 -8.04 12.29
N GLY A 8 14.64 -9.32 12.41
CA GLY A 8 15.41 -9.87 13.52
C GLY A 8 14.56 -10.22 14.76
N THR A 9 15.10 -9.93 15.95
CA THR A 9 14.42 -10.08 17.24
C THR A 9 14.36 -8.74 17.99
N HIS A 10 13.69 -8.70 19.14
CA HIS A 10 13.69 -7.50 19.99
C HIS A 10 15.09 -7.14 20.51
N GLU A 11 15.93 -8.14 20.78
CA GLU A 11 17.31 -7.98 21.26
C GLU A 11 18.28 -7.69 20.11
N ARG A 12 17.94 -8.11 18.89
CA ARG A 12 18.77 -7.95 17.69
C ARG A 12 17.94 -7.50 16.50
N VAL A 13 17.56 -6.22 16.52
CA VAL A 13 16.85 -5.56 15.42
C VAL A 13 17.75 -5.45 14.19
N SER A 14 17.26 -5.85 13.01
CA SER A 14 18.02 -5.82 11.76
C SER A 14 18.30 -4.38 11.29
N SER A 15 19.41 -4.19 10.56
CA SER A 15 19.76 -2.88 9.98
C SER A 15 18.67 -2.35 9.05
N ARG A 16 17.97 -3.25 8.33
CA ARG A 16 16.85 -2.85 7.48
C ARG A 16 15.72 -2.24 8.30
N LEU A 17 15.29 -2.87 9.41
CA LEU A 17 14.21 -2.30 10.22
C LEU A 17 14.63 -0.97 10.87
N ARG A 18 15.89 -0.81 11.27
CA ARG A 18 16.38 0.48 11.80
C ARG A 18 16.24 1.59 10.77
N LEU A 19 16.65 1.33 9.52
CA LEU A 19 16.49 2.28 8.41
C LEU A 19 15.01 2.62 8.16
N GLU A 20 14.13 1.62 8.15
CA GLU A 20 12.69 1.84 8.01
C GLU A 20 12.14 2.78 9.10
N VAL A 21 12.51 2.55 10.35
CA VAL A 21 12.07 3.38 11.48
C VAL A 21 12.64 4.78 11.37
N GLU A 22 13.93 4.92 11.09
CA GLU A 22 14.59 6.22 10.91
C GLU A 22 13.90 7.05 9.83
N MET A 23 13.67 6.46 8.65
CA MET A 23 13.04 7.16 7.53
C MET A 23 11.58 7.53 7.83
N MET A 24 10.81 6.64 8.45
CA MET A 24 9.42 6.92 8.85
C MET A 24 9.35 8.05 9.87
N ARG A 25 10.24 8.07 10.88
CA ARG A 25 10.31 9.14 11.87
C ARG A 25 10.76 10.47 11.26
N ALA A 26 11.76 10.45 10.38
CA ALA A 26 12.22 11.65 9.69
C ALA A 26 11.15 12.27 8.79
N THR A 27 10.33 11.44 8.13
CA THR A 27 9.33 11.91 7.15
C THR A 27 7.99 12.26 7.79
N PHE A 28 7.51 11.44 8.72
CA PHE A 28 6.16 11.53 9.28
C PHE A 28 6.12 11.76 10.78
N ALA A 29 7.26 12.00 11.44
CA ALA A 29 7.36 12.23 12.88
C ALA A 29 6.56 11.20 13.70
N ASP A 30 5.53 11.65 14.42
CA ASP A 30 4.68 10.81 15.27
C ASP A 30 3.35 10.42 14.63
N THR A 31 3.10 10.84 13.38
CA THR A 31 1.88 10.52 12.63
C THR A 31 1.72 9.01 12.43
N PHE A 32 2.84 8.28 12.25
CA PHE A 32 2.86 6.83 12.15
C PHE A 32 3.56 6.19 13.35
N ARG A 33 2.99 5.11 13.87
CA ARG A 33 3.60 4.25 14.89
C ARG A 33 3.84 2.85 14.35
N LEU A 34 5.01 2.30 14.67
CA LEU A 34 5.32 0.90 14.40
C LEU A 34 4.61 0.03 15.44
N VAL A 35 3.84 -0.95 14.99
CA VAL A 35 3.20 -1.94 15.84
C VAL A 35 3.88 -3.28 15.66
N VAL A 36 4.40 -3.83 16.76
CA VAL A 36 5.05 -5.15 16.83
C VAL A 36 4.09 -6.13 17.51
N PRO A 37 3.29 -6.89 16.76
CA PRO A 37 2.34 -7.81 17.37
C PRO A 37 3.05 -9.06 17.93
N LYS A 38 2.46 -9.69 18.95
CA LYS A 38 2.96 -10.97 19.50
C LYS A 38 2.92 -12.12 18.49
N ARG A 39 2.01 -12.04 17.51
CA ARG A 39 1.81 -12.96 16.39
C ARG A 39 1.37 -12.17 15.17
N GLY A 40 1.86 -12.52 13.99
CA GLY A 40 1.55 -11.84 12.73
C GLY A 40 2.65 -10.89 12.26
N GLU A 41 2.33 -10.11 11.24
CA GLU A 41 3.26 -9.24 10.54
C GLU A 41 3.51 -7.94 11.29
N LEU A 42 4.72 -7.40 11.13
CA LEU A 42 5.06 -6.05 11.56
C LEU A 42 4.30 -5.04 10.70
N TYR A 43 3.73 -3.98 11.29
CA TYR A 43 3.01 -2.97 10.50
C TYR A 43 3.11 -1.57 11.10
N TRP A 44 2.99 -0.56 10.25
CA TRP A 44 2.76 0.81 10.66
C TRP A 44 1.28 1.13 10.69
N LEU A 45 0.89 1.98 11.65
CA LEU A 45 -0.44 2.55 11.74
C LEU A 45 -0.30 4.06 11.89
N GLY A 46 -1.04 4.84 11.10
CA GLY A 46 -1.01 6.30 11.22
C GLY A 46 -2.26 6.97 10.67
N ASP A 47 -2.59 8.12 11.21
CA ASP A 47 -3.72 8.94 10.77
C ASP A 47 -3.20 10.05 9.85
N VAL A 48 -3.70 10.11 8.63
CA VAL A 48 -3.31 11.13 7.64
C VAL A 48 -4.48 12.05 7.35
N GLU A 49 -4.21 13.34 7.19
CA GLU A 49 -5.23 14.32 6.82
C GLU A 49 -5.19 14.59 5.31
N ILE A 50 -6.35 14.47 4.65
CA ILE A 50 -6.56 14.79 3.25
C ILE A 50 -7.15 16.19 3.16
N ASN A 51 -6.32 17.14 2.71
CA ASN A 51 -6.69 18.54 2.58
C ASN A 51 -7.40 18.80 1.24
N LEU A 52 -8.56 18.17 1.06
CA LEU A 52 -9.49 18.45 -0.03
C LEU A 52 -10.79 19.01 0.53
N ARG A 53 -11.33 20.04 -0.14
CA ARG A 53 -12.63 20.62 0.26
C ARG A 53 -13.77 19.71 -0.20
N GLY A 54 -14.81 19.60 0.63
CA GLY A 54 -16.05 18.91 0.29
C GLY A 54 -16.00 17.38 0.37
N ILE A 55 -14.93 16.80 0.92
CA ILE A 55 -14.88 15.37 1.24
C ILE A 55 -15.58 15.09 2.58
N PRO A 56 -16.21 13.91 2.75
CA PRO A 56 -16.99 13.61 3.95
C PRO A 56 -16.14 13.44 5.22
N GLU A 57 -14.90 12.97 5.06
CA GLU A 57 -13.97 12.64 6.14
C GLU A 57 -12.59 13.13 5.71
N GLN A 58 -11.93 13.93 6.55
CA GLN A 58 -10.59 14.45 6.26
C GLN A 58 -9.48 13.61 6.86
N VAL A 59 -9.75 12.80 7.89
CA VAL A 59 -8.74 11.98 8.56
C VAL A 59 -8.91 10.52 8.18
N HIS A 60 -7.81 9.89 7.78
CA HIS A 60 -7.78 8.48 7.38
C HIS A 60 -6.73 7.70 8.15
N THR A 61 -7.13 6.59 8.77
CA THR A 61 -6.18 5.66 9.38
C THR A 61 -5.62 4.72 8.31
N LEU A 62 -4.34 4.86 8.01
CA LEU A 62 -3.59 3.97 7.13
C LEU A 62 -2.90 2.86 7.93
N LYS A 63 -2.90 1.65 7.36
CA LYS A 63 -2.12 0.50 7.82
C LYS A 63 -1.14 0.08 6.73
N ILE A 64 0.14 -0.03 7.07
CA ILE A 64 1.19 -0.48 6.14
C ILE A 64 1.83 -1.75 6.70
N VAL A 65 1.66 -2.88 6.01
CA VAL A 65 2.02 -4.21 6.51
C VAL A 65 3.26 -4.73 5.80
N TYR A 66 4.28 -5.13 6.56
CA TYR A 66 5.44 -5.84 6.03
C TYR A 66 5.11 -7.32 5.85
N VAL A 67 4.74 -7.70 4.63
CA VAL A 67 4.39 -9.09 4.30
C VAL A 67 5.58 -10.03 4.27
N GLU A 68 5.30 -11.34 4.25
CA GLU A 68 6.33 -12.34 4.02
C GLU A 68 7.05 -12.09 2.68
N GLY A 69 8.39 -12.10 2.74
CA GLY A 69 9.25 -11.83 1.59
C GLY A 69 9.73 -10.39 1.49
N TYR A 70 9.30 -9.50 2.39
CA TYR A 70 9.89 -8.16 2.51
C TYR A 70 11.41 -8.23 2.78
N PRO A 71 12.25 -7.36 2.16
CA PRO A 71 11.91 -6.26 1.23
C PRO A 71 11.84 -6.67 -0.25
N ASN A 72 12.07 -7.93 -0.60
CA ASN A 72 11.97 -8.40 -2.00
C ASN A 72 10.52 -8.35 -2.52
N ARG A 73 9.55 -8.39 -1.61
CA ARG A 73 8.17 -7.99 -1.85
C ARG A 73 7.88 -6.63 -1.20
N PRO A 74 7.05 -5.78 -1.83
CA PRO A 74 6.64 -4.50 -1.25
C PRO A 74 5.79 -4.72 0.00
N ALA A 75 5.80 -3.74 0.90
CA ALA A 75 4.79 -3.67 1.95
C ALA A 75 3.41 -3.35 1.33
N GLU A 76 2.35 -3.82 1.99
CA GLU A 76 0.97 -3.63 1.55
C GLU A 76 0.33 -2.47 2.33
N ALA A 77 -0.55 -1.71 1.68
CA ALA A 77 -1.23 -0.59 2.32
C ALA A 77 -2.75 -0.78 2.31
N TYR A 78 -3.39 -0.34 3.38
CA TYR A 78 -4.84 -0.42 3.58
C TYR A 78 -5.34 0.88 4.22
N VAL A 79 -6.56 1.29 3.87
CA VAL A 79 -7.31 2.32 4.60
C VAL A 79 -8.23 1.62 5.59
N LEU A 80 -7.98 1.78 6.89
CA LEU A 80 -8.81 1.14 7.93
C LEU A 80 -10.02 2.00 8.30
N LYS A 81 -9.86 3.32 8.31
CA LYS A 81 -10.90 4.28 8.67
C LYS A 81 -10.75 5.56 7.85
N PRO A 82 -11.87 6.20 7.45
CA PRO A 82 -13.18 5.56 7.25
C PRO A 82 -13.06 4.35 6.31
N ASN A 83 -14.09 3.50 6.26
CA ASN A 83 -14.10 2.41 5.29
C ASN A 83 -14.17 2.99 3.87
N VAL A 84 -13.14 2.75 3.07
CA VAL A 84 -13.03 3.22 1.69
C VAL A 84 -12.99 2.02 0.76
N TYR A 85 -13.98 1.98 -0.14
CA TYR A 85 -14.04 1.01 -1.22
C TYR A 85 -13.94 1.73 -2.58
N SER A 86 -13.14 1.17 -3.47
CA SER A 86 -12.95 1.62 -4.83
C SER A 86 -12.91 0.42 -5.78
N GLU A 87 -13.70 0.47 -6.85
CA GLU A 87 -13.59 -0.49 -7.96
C GLU A 87 -12.31 -0.27 -8.80
N LYS A 88 -11.62 0.85 -8.57
CA LYS A 88 -10.36 1.22 -9.20
C LYS A 88 -9.21 1.16 -8.21
N HIS A 89 -8.10 0.57 -8.64
CA HIS A 89 -6.83 0.58 -7.90
C HIS A 89 -6.94 0.06 -6.46
N GLN A 90 -7.87 -0.85 -6.18
CA GLN A 90 -7.99 -1.57 -4.91
C GLN A 90 -8.28 -3.03 -5.21
N PHE A 91 -7.65 -3.94 -4.48
CA PHE A 91 -7.94 -5.36 -4.54
C PHE A 91 -9.17 -5.71 -3.68
N GLU A 92 -9.72 -6.89 -3.89
CA GLU A 92 -10.96 -7.34 -3.23
C GLU A 92 -10.84 -7.42 -1.70
N ASP A 93 -9.63 -7.67 -1.19
CA ASP A 93 -9.32 -7.70 0.25
C ASP A 93 -9.10 -6.30 0.87
N GLY A 94 -9.24 -5.25 0.05
CA GLY A 94 -9.05 -3.86 0.45
C GLY A 94 -7.61 -3.35 0.30
N GLN A 95 -6.66 -4.19 -0.12
CA GLN A 95 -5.28 -3.76 -0.39
C GLN A 95 -5.27 -2.70 -1.49
N LEU A 96 -4.53 -1.62 -1.28
CA LEU A 96 -4.36 -0.58 -2.29
C LEU A 96 -3.41 -1.07 -3.40
N CYS A 97 -3.82 -0.89 -4.65
CA CYS A 97 -2.95 -1.07 -5.81
C CYS A 97 -2.17 0.23 -6.05
N LEU A 98 -0.92 0.28 -5.55
CA LEU A 98 -0.14 1.52 -5.47
C LEU A 98 0.78 1.79 -6.66
N PHE A 99 1.18 0.76 -7.39
CA PHE A 99 2.12 0.86 -8.51
C PHE A 99 1.91 -0.31 -9.47
N ASN A 100 2.40 -0.21 -10.70
CA ASN A 100 2.41 -1.33 -11.64
C ASN A 100 3.70 -2.14 -11.44
N PRO A 101 3.65 -3.45 -11.12
CA PRO A 101 4.86 -4.26 -10.97
C PRO A 101 5.75 -4.29 -12.23
N LYS A 102 5.21 -3.98 -13.40
CA LYS A 102 5.98 -3.88 -14.66
C LYS A 102 6.87 -2.64 -14.74
N ASP A 103 6.62 -1.62 -13.90
CA ASP A 103 7.40 -0.37 -13.87
C ASP A 103 8.84 -0.58 -13.35
N GLY A 104 9.16 -1.80 -12.91
CA GLY A 104 10.48 -2.22 -12.48
C GLY A 104 10.96 -1.46 -11.25
N VAL A 105 12.27 -1.44 -11.03
CA VAL A 105 12.90 -0.82 -9.84
C VAL A 105 13.21 0.67 -10.03
N THR A 106 12.98 1.20 -11.23
CA THR A 106 13.20 2.63 -11.55
C THR A 106 11.96 3.45 -11.18
N TYR A 107 10.77 2.95 -11.53
CA TYR A 107 9.50 3.66 -11.34
C TYR A 107 8.53 2.90 -10.41
N GLY A 108 8.78 1.63 -10.13
CA GLY A 108 8.04 0.80 -9.17
C GLY A 108 8.86 0.49 -7.89
N TRP A 109 8.49 -0.60 -7.22
CA TRP A 109 9.15 -1.01 -5.98
C TRP A 109 10.60 -1.46 -6.21
N ASN A 110 11.53 -0.85 -5.49
CA ASN A 110 12.95 -1.22 -5.47
C ASN A 110 13.33 -1.77 -4.08
N PRO A 111 13.59 -3.08 -3.93
CA PRO A 111 13.93 -3.68 -2.64
C PRO A 111 15.12 -3.04 -1.93
N SER A 112 16.02 -2.39 -2.68
CA SER A 112 17.25 -1.76 -2.17
C SER A 112 17.03 -0.36 -1.62
N THR A 113 16.04 0.39 -2.13
CA THR A 113 15.88 1.83 -1.84
C THR A 113 14.49 2.23 -1.39
N SER A 114 13.45 1.52 -1.81
CA SER A 114 12.07 1.78 -1.38
C SER A 114 11.86 1.31 0.06
N THR A 115 11.08 2.06 0.83
CA THR A 115 10.79 1.80 2.25
C THR A 115 9.29 1.94 2.52
N ALA A 116 8.86 1.77 3.77
CA ALA A 116 7.50 2.11 4.19
C ALA A 116 7.13 3.58 3.94
N VAL A 117 8.12 4.49 3.88
CA VAL A 117 7.87 5.89 3.48
C VAL A 117 7.34 5.98 2.05
N THR A 118 7.94 5.21 1.13
CA THR A 118 7.48 5.13 -0.27
C THR A 118 6.03 4.66 -0.33
N VAL A 119 5.70 3.59 0.41
CA VAL A 119 4.36 2.99 0.45
C VAL A 119 3.35 3.93 1.10
N ALA A 120 3.71 4.61 2.19
CA ALA A 120 2.88 5.62 2.84
C ALA A 120 2.57 6.79 1.89
N GLY A 121 3.60 7.31 1.21
CA GLY A 121 3.44 8.38 0.23
C GLY A 121 2.52 8.01 -0.92
N TRP A 122 2.64 6.79 -1.45
CA TRP A 122 1.73 6.28 -2.48
C TRP A 122 0.30 6.07 -1.94
N ALA A 123 0.13 5.57 -0.71
CA ALA A 123 -1.19 5.40 -0.11
C ALA A 123 -1.90 6.75 0.12
N ILE A 124 -1.16 7.80 0.51
CA ILE A 124 -1.68 9.17 0.61
C ILE A 124 -2.09 9.67 -0.78
N GLN A 125 -1.24 9.52 -1.80
CA GLN A 125 -1.56 9.91 -3.18
C GLN A 125 -2.80 9.16 -3.70
N TRP A 126 -2.93 7.88 -3.35
CA TRP A 126 -4.10 7.07 -3.67
C TRP A 126 -5.38 7.66 -3.07
N LEU A 127 -5.35 8.16 -1.82
CA LEU A 127 -6.51 8.83 -1.20
C LEU A 127 -6.90 10.13 -1.94
N TYR A 128 -5.92 10.96 -2.32
CA TYR A 128 -6.18 12.15 -3.14
C TYR A 128 -6.78 11.76 -4.51
N ALA A 129 -6.26 10.71 -5.14
CA ALA A 129 -6.74 10.21 -6.42
C ALA A 129 -8.16 9.65 -6.31
N TYR A 130 -8.44 8.88 -5.25
CA TYR A 130 -9.76 8.36 -4.94
C TYR A 130 -10.79 9.49 -4.81
N TYR A 131 -10.55 10.49 -3.98
CA TYR A 131 -11.51 11.59 -3.81
C TYR A 131 -11.68 12.42 -5.08
N THR A 132 -10.61 12.65 -5.83
CA THR A 132 -10.68 13.31 -7.15
C THR A 132 -11.54 12.51 -8.12
N TRP A 133 -11.36 11.18 -8.17
CA TRP A 133 -12.18 10.30 -9.00
C TRP A 133 -13.65 10.31 -8.57
N ARG A 134 -13.92 10.25 -7.26
CA ARG A 134 -15.30 10.33 -6.75
C ARG A 134 -15.99 11.64 -7.09
N ALA A 135 -15.25 12.74 -7.17
CA ALA A 135 -15.79 14.05 -7.52
C ALA A 135 -15.95 14.26 -9.04
N THR A 136 -15.07 13.68 -9.86
CA THR A 136 -14.98 14.00 -11.30
C THR A 136 -15.36 12.85 -12.24
N GLY A 137 -15.49 11.63 -11.71
CA GLY A 137 -15.61 10.41 -12.50
C GLY A 137 -14.32 9.95 -13.18
N THR A 138 -13.21 10.69 -13.04
CA THR A 138 -11.93 10.40 -13.71
C THR A 138 -10.82 10.17 -12.68
N TRP A 139 -10.12 9.04 -12.78
CA TRP A 139 -8.94 8.79 -11.94
C TRP A 139 -7.76 9.65 -12.42
N PRO A 140 -7.11 10.44 -11.55
CA PRO A 140 -5.97 11.24 -11.96
C PRO A 140 -4.73 10.36 -12.19
N GLY A 141 -4.03 10.60 -13.29
CA GLY A 141 -2.82 9.86 -13.67
C GLY A 141 -3.03 8.93 -14.87
N VAL A 142 -1.96 8.23 -15.26
CA VAL A 142 -1.99 7.30 -16.40
C VAL A 142 -2.53 5.94 -15.92
N GLU A 143 -3.70 5.57 -16.39
CA GLU A 143 -4.20 4.19 -16.22
C GLU A 143 -3.66 3.33 -17.38
N GLU A 144 -2.95 2.24 -17.09
CA GLU A 144 -2.65 1.24 -18.12
C GLU A 144 -3.99 0.66 -18.59
N ARG A 145 -4.28 0.76 -19.90
CA ARG A 145 -5.48 0.15 -20.46
C ARG A 145 -5.36 -1.36 -20.30
N MET A 146 -6.10 -1.95 -19.38
CA MET A 146 -6.27 -3.40 -19.39
C MET A 146 -6.96 -3.79 -20.70
N PRO A 147 -6.43 -4.75 -21.47
CA PRO A 147 -7.14 -5.26 -22.62
C PRO A 147 -8.52 -5.78 -22.16
N PRO A 148 -9.57 -5.61 -22.97
CA PRO A 148 -10.91 -6.06 -22.58
C PRO A 148 -10.84 -7.54 -22.19
N LYS A 149 -11.43 -7.89 -21.04
CA LYS A 149 -11.59 -9.31 -20.63
C LYS A 149 -12.24 -10.02 -21.82
N LYS A 150 -11.53 -10.98 -22.45
CA LYS A 150 -12.14 -11.84 -23.46
C LYS A 150 -13.37 -12.46 -22.80
N ALA A 151 -14.55 -12.18 -23.36
CA ALA A 151 -15.74 -12.90 -22.95
C ALA A 151 -15.42 -14.39 -23.05
N ARG A 152 -15.59 -15.15 -21.96
CA ARG A 152 -15.50 -16.61 -22.01
C ARG A 152 -16.54 -17.06 -23.03
N GLY A 153 -16.09 -17.34 -24.25
CA GLY A 153 -16.92 -17.86 -25.31
C GLY A 153 -17.62 -19.10 -24.78
N GLN A 154 -18.95 -19.09 -24.86
CA GLN A 154 -19.73 -20.31 -24.76
C GLN A 154 -19.15 -21.31 -25.76
N ASP A 155 -18.47 -22.33 -25.25
CA ASP A 155 -18.14 -23.54 -26.00
C ASP A 155 -19.47 -24.22 -26.35
N ARG A 156 -20.13 -23.73 -27.39
CA ARG A 156 -21.26 -24.41 -28.03
C ARG A 156 -20.65 -25.53 -28.86
N ARG A 157 -20.30 -26.63 -28.18
CA ARG A 157 -20.14 -27.93 -28.84
C ARG A 157 -21.44 -28.22 -29.59
N ARG A 158 -21.37 -28.11 -30.90
CA ARG A 158 -22.37 -28.67 -31.82
C ARG A 158 -21.85 -30.03 -32.24
N TRP A 159 -22.78 -30.99 -32.14
CA TRP A 159 -22.68 -32.40 -32.47
C TRP A 159 -22.37 -32.62 -33.95
#